data_AF-A0AAU4DA91-F1
#
_entry.id   AF-A0AAU4DA91-F1
#
_cell.length_a   1.000
_cell.length_b   1.000
_cell.length_c   1.000
_cell.angle_alpha   90.00
_cell.angle_beta   90.00
_cell.angle_gamma   90.00
#
_symmetry.space_group_name_H-M   'P 1'
#
loop_
_entity.id
_entity.type
_entity.pdbx_description
1 polymer ?
#
loop_
_entity_poly.entity_id
_entity_poly.type
_entity_poly.pdbx_seq_one_letter_code
_entity_poly.pdbx_strand_id
1 'polypeptide(L)'
;MTVRPAWEVQEHGGATAWFNARLSFPDGAVVEVLVVVCEGRLSLEDVHAQPPLSLEDLTELADWIEGPLFEACGTAAEPLDEEPQDDSYGPGRRARPAWPRGVEGRRMVAEEYLAAQRSGYDPVLAVMCATGHSRRKSLRLIAGARDEGLLGPRHARR
;
A
#
# COMPACT_ATOMS: atom_id res chain seq x y z
N MET A 1 12.99 -1.55 -8.70
CA MET A 1 12.58 -2.93 -8.40
C MET A 1 12.43 -3.68 -9.71
N THR A 2 12.76 -4.97 -9.75
CA THR A 2 12.57 -5.82 -10.94
C THR A 2 11.80 -7.06 -10.54
N VAL A 3 10.78 -7.43 -11.32
CA VAL A 3 10.03 -8.69 -11.17
C VAL A 3 10.28 -9.53 -12.41
N ARG A 4 10.56 -10.82 -12.22
CA ARG A 4 10.75 -11.77 -13.31
C ARG A 4 9.96 -13.04 -13.07
N PRO A 5 9.26 -13.58 -14.08
CA PRO A 5 8.67 -14.91 -13.98
C PRO A 5 9.77 -15.94 -13.76
N ALA A 6 9.50 -16.93 -12.91
CA ALA A 6 10.44 -17.98 -12.56
C ALA A 6 10.01 -19.32 -13.15
N TRP A 7 8.81 -19.79 -12.80
CA TRP A 7 8.20 -20.99 -13.36
C TRP A 7 6.68 -20.95 -13.18
N GLU A 8 5.96 -21.77 -13.94
CA GLU A 8 4.52 -21.91 -13.89
C GLU A 8 4.15 -23.39 -13.95
N VAL A 9 3.17 -23.79 -13.13
CA VAL A 9 2.61 -25.14 -13.11
C VAL A 9 1.14 -25.05 -13.45
N GLN A 10 0.72 -25.85 -14.43
CA GLN A 10 -0.65 -25.96 -14.90
C GLN A 10 -1.27 -27.27 -14.38
N GLU A 11 -2.37 -27.18 -13.65
CA GLU A 11 -3.14 -28.33 -13.16
C GLU A 11 -4.60 -28.24 -13.62
N HIS A 12 -5.36 -29.35 -13.51
CA HIS A 12 -6.75 -29.43 -13.98
C HIS A 12 -7.69 -28.36 -13.38
N GLY A 13 -7.30 -27.71 -12.28
CA GLY A 13 -8.05 -26.66 -11.59
C GLY A 13 -7.50 -25.23 -11.71
N GLY A 14 -6.36 -25.02 -12.37
CA GLY A 14 -5.78 -23.67 -12.50
C GLY A 14 -4.27 -23.64 -12.68
N ALA A 15 -3.74 -22.42 -12.80
CA ALA A 15 -2.31 -22.14 -12.93
C ALA A 15 -1.74 -21.63 -11.60
N THR A 16 -0.58 -22.14 -11.20
CA THR A 16 0.24 -21.55 -10.14
C THR A 16 1.52 -21.01 -10.75
N ALA A 17 1.78 -19.72 -10.57
CA ALA A 17 2.93 -19.04 -11.14
C ALA A 17 3.84 -18.46 -10.05
N TRP A 18 5.15 -18.65 -10.21
CA TRP A 18 6.17 -18.12 -9.32
C TRP A 18 6.93 -16.97 -9.97
N PHE A 19 7.23 -15.96 -9.17
CA PHE A 19 7.96 -14.76 -9.58
C PHE A 19 9.09 -14.47 -8.61
N ASN A 20 10.24 -14.09 -9.15
CA ASN A 20 11.34 -13.54 -8.39
C ASN A 20 11.28 -12.01 -8.47
N ALA A 21 11.11 -11.36 -7.32
CA ALA A 21 11.16 -9.91 -7.19
C ALA A 21 12.42 -9.47 -6.46
N ARG A 22 13.14 -8.51 -7.04
CA ARG A 22 14.35 -7.94 -6.47
C ARG A 22 14.22 -6.44 -6.26
N LEU A 23 14.48 -6.03 -5.03
CA LEU A 23 14.59 -4.63 -4.60
C LEU A 23 16.07 -4.34 -4.40
N SER A 24 16.52 -3.21 -4.94
CA SER A 24 17.89 -2.73 -4.76
C SER A 24 17.80 -1.30 -4.27
N PHE A 25 18.49 -1.02 -3.18
CA PHE A 25 18.48 0.27 -2.51
C PHE A 25 19.78 1.03 -2.78
N PRO A 26 19.79 2.37 -2.71
CA PRO A 26 20.97 3.17 -3.02
C PRO A 26 22.17 2.93 -2.09
N ASP A 27 21.90 2.44 -0.87
CA ASP A 27 22.91 2.06 0.13
C ASP A 27 23.54 0.68 -0.13
N GLY A 28 23.15 0.01 -1.22
CA GLY A 28 23.62 -1.32 -1.57
C GLY A 28 22.80 -2.44 -0.92
N ALA A 29 21.79 -2.13 -0.11
CA ALA A 29 20.89 -3.15 0.41
C ALA A 29 20.12 -3.82 -0.73
N VAL A 30 19.87 -5.12 -0.58
CA VAL A 30 19.11 -5.91 -1.55
C VAL A 30 18.13 -6.78 -0.80
N VAL A 31 16.90 -6.82 -1.31
CA VAL A 31 15.86 -7.77 -0.85
C VAL A 31 15.37 -8.55 -2.05
N GLU A 32 15.36 -9.88 -1.92
CA GLU A 32 14.84 -10.83 -2.89
C GLU A 32 13.62 -11.53 -2.29
N VAL A 33 12.54 -11.59 -3.05
CA VAL A 33 11.26 -12.16 -2.62
C VAL A 33 10.81 -13.17 -3.66
N LEU A 34 10.46 -14.38 -3.19
CA LEU A 34 9.76 -15.38 -3.98
C LEU A 34 8.26 -15.21 -3.78
N VAL A 35 7.55 -14.94 -4.87
CA VAL A 35 6.12 -14.66 -4.87
C VAL A 35 5.39 -15.74 -5.65
N VAL A 36 4.25 -16.18 -5.13
CA VAL A 36 3.38 -17.17 -5.75
C VAL A 36 2.01 -16.58 -6.01
N VAL A 37 1.52 -16.79 -7.23
CA VAL A 37 0.17 -16.43 -7.64
C VAL A 37 -0.60 -17.70 -7.93
N CYS A 38 -1.69 -17.91 -7.21
CA CYS A 38 -2.59 -19.05 -7.36
C CYS A 38 -4.02 -18.61 -7.03
N GLU A 39 -5.01 -19.00 -7.83
CA GLU A 39 -6.44 -18.68 -7.60
C GLU A 39 -6.71 -17.17 -7.34
N GLY A 40 -6.00 -16.28 -8.05
CA GLY A 40 -6.12 -14.83 -7.86
C GLY A 40 -5.58 -14.32 -6.51
N ARG A 41 -4.88 -15.16 -5.74
CA ARG A 41 -4.19 -14.80 -4.50
C ARG A 41 -2.70 -14.69 -4.76
N LEU A 42 -2.09 -13.74 -4.08
CA LEU A 42 -0.65 -13.54 -4.05
C LEU A 42 -0.12 -13.89 -2.66
N SER A 43 0.87 -14.77 -2.60
CA SER A 43 1.56 -15.18 -1.36
C SER A 43 3.06 -14.98 -1.49
N LEU A 44 3.73 -14.63 -0.38
CA LEU A 44 5.19 -14.63 -0.30
C LEU A 44 5.64 -15.96 0.30
N GLU A 45 6.45 -16.71 -0.43
CA GLU A 45 6.99 -17.99 0.05
C GLU A 45 8.36 -17.85 0.71
N ASP A 46 9.20 -16.93 0.21
CA ASP A 46 10.53 -16.70 0.75
C ASP A 46 10.96 -15.23 0.64
N VAL A 47 11.78 -14.80 1.60
CA VAL A 47 12.34 -13.45 1.67
C VAL A 47 13.81 -13.54 2.11
N HIS A 48 14.71 -13.13 1.22
CA HIS A 48 16.13 -12.97 1.52
C HIS A 48 16.51 -11.50 1.50
N ALA A 49 17.35 -11.09 2.45
CA ALA A 49 17.83 -9.72 2.52
C ALA A 49 19.29 -9.64 2.92
N GLN A 50 19.99 -8.67 2.34
CA GLN A 50 21.35 -8.29 2.69
C GLN A 50 21.43 -6.76 2.75
N PRO A 51 21.66 -6.17 3.95
CA PRO A 51 21.77 -6.81 5.26
C PRO A 51 20.45 -7.46 5.74
N PRO A 52 20.47 -8.27 6.82
CA PRO A 52 19.26 -8.84 7.39
C PRO A 52 18.22 -7.77 7.74
N LEU A 53 16.96 -8.01 7.37
CA LEU A 53 15.86 -7.11 7.69
C LEU A 53 15.49 -7.20 9.17
N SER A 54 15.18 -6.06 9.78
CA SER A 54 14.47 -6.05 11.05
C SER A 54 12.99 -6.41 10.85
N LEU A 55 12.30 -6.74 11.94
CA LEU A 55 10.85 -6.94 11.89
C LEU A 55 10.09 -5.67 11.50
N GLU A 56 10.63 -4.48 11.81
CA GLU A 56 10.03 -3.22 11.38
C GLU A 56 10.14 -3.07 9.86
N ASP A 57 11.33 -3.29 9.30
CA ASP A 57 11.62 -3.20 7.87
C ASP A 57 10.84 -4.24 7.06
N LEU A 58 10.65 -5.45 7.61
CA LEU A 58 9.79 -6.47 6.97
C LEU A 58 8.35 -5.96 6.79
N THR A 59 7.85 -5.13 7.71
CA THR A 59 6.52 -4.53 7.53
C THR A 59 6.51 -3.37 6.53
N GLU A 60 7.64 -2.71 6.32
CA GLU A 60 7.77 -1.66 5.28
C GLU A 60 7.98 -2.27 3.89
N LEU A 61 8.62 -3.45 3.83
CA LEU A 61 8.79 -4.22 2.60
C LEU A 61 7.44 -4.46 1.90
N ALA A 62 6.40 -4.81 2.66
CA ALA A 62 5.05 -5.03 2.11
C ALA A 62 4.55 -3.81 1.30
N ASP A 63 4.80 -2.59 1.78
CA ASP A 63 4.40 -1.37 1.10
C ASP A 63 5.22 -1.10 -0.17
N TRP A 64 6.46 -1.58 -0.23
CA TRP A 64 7.34 -1.39 -1.38
C TRP A 64 7.09 -2.40 -2.50
N ILE A 65 6.56 -3.58 -2.18
CA ILE A 65 6.33 -4.65 -3.15
C ILE A 65 4.90 -4.71 -3.68
N GLU A 66 3.90 -4.21 -2.93
CA GLU A 66 2.47 -4.37 -3.27
C GLU A 66 2.13 -3.90 -4.70
N GLY A 67 2.36 -2.63 -5.01
CA GLY A 67 2.03 -2.07 -6.33
C GLY A 67 2.79 -2.74 -7.48
N PRO A 68 4.14 -2.79 -7.44
CA PRO A 68 4.93 -3.38 -8.51
C PRO A 68 4.69 -4.88 -8.73
N LEU A 69 4.37 -5.66 -7.68
CA LEU A 69 3.99 -7.06 -7.85
C LEU A 69 2.61 -7.20 -8.50
N PHE A 70 1.66 -6.36 -8.10
CA PHE A 70 0.31 -6.37 -8.70
C PHE A 70 0.35 -6.08 -10.20
N GLU A 71 1.18 -5.12 -10.61
CA GLU A 71 1.42 -4.80 -12.02
C GLU A 71 2.09 -5.95 -12.78
N ALA A 72 3.13 -6.55 -12.20
CA ALA A 72 3.93 -7.59 -12.88
C ALA A 72 3.26 -8.96 -12.94
N CYS A 73 2.46 -9.30 -11.92
CA CYS A 73 1.73 -10.57 -11.84
C CYS A 73 0.43 -10.58 -12.65
N GLY A 74 0.10 -9.48 -13.35
CA GLY A 74 -1.01 -9.47 -14.32
C GLY A 74 -2.40 -9.61 -13.70
N THR A 75 -2.59 -9.23 -12.43
CA THR A 75 -3.94 -9.15 -11.84
C THR A 75 -4.63 -7.85 -12.30
N ALA A 76 -4.76 -7.65 -13.61
CA ALA A 76 -5.71 -6.68 -14.13
C ALA A 76 -7.11 -7.23 -13.81
N ALA A 77 -7.87 -6.52 -12.99
CA ALA A 77 -9.28 -6.81 -12.83
C ALA A 77 -9.95 -6.64 -14.22
N GLU A 78 -10.32 -7.75 -14.84
CA GLU A 78 -11.12 -7.75 -16.07
C GLU A 78 -12.43 -6.97 -15.81
N PRO A 79 -12.79 -5.99 -16.64
CA PRO A 79 -14.06 -5.29 -16.53
C PRO A 79 -15.17 -6.20 -17.05
N LEU A 80 -16.12 -6.57 -16.19
CA LEU A 80 -17.37 -7.20 -16.63
C LEU A 80 -18.35 -6.08 -17.04
N ASP A 81 -18.74 -6.09 -18.31
CA ASP A 81 -19.69 -5.18 -18.93
C ASP A 81 -21.14 -5.38 -18.42
N GLU A 82 -21.75 -4.25 -18.04
CA GLU A 82 -23.14 -3.78 -18.33
C GLU A 82 -24.35 -4.60 -17.79
N GLU A 83 -25.33 -4.08 -17.03
CA GLU A 83 -26.24 -2.93 -17.29
C GLU A 83 -27.09 -2.53 -16.03
N PRO A 84 -27.92 -1.44 -16.06
CA PRO A 84 -27.92 -0.38 -15.04
C PRO A 84 -29.13 -0.33 -14.07
N GLN A 85 -28.92 0.20 -12.86
CA GLN A 85 -29.85 1.17 -12.24
C GLN A 85 -29.20 1.98 -11.11
N ASP A 86 -29.56 3.25 -11.13
CA ASP A 86 -29.03 4.42 -10.43
C ASP A 86 -29.25 4.40 -8.91
N ASP A 87 -28.19 4.65 -8.15
CA ASP A 87 -28.15 5.57 -7.00
C ASP A 87 -26.81 5.45 -6.24
N SER A 88 -25.78 6.12 -6.79
CA SER A 88 -24.79 6.93 -6.07
C SER A 88 -23.78 6.33 -5.06
N TYR A 89 -23.11 5.21 -5.33
CA TYR A 89 -21.73 4.99 -4.84
C TYR A 89 -20.89 4.22 -5.88
N GLY A 90 -20.41 4.93 -6.91
CA GLY A 90 -19.71 4.32 -8.05
C GLY A 90 -18.35 3.68 -7.70
N PRO A 91 -18.03 2.49 -8.24
CA PRO A 91 -16.72 1.87 -8.13
C PRO A 91 -15.82 2.37 -9.27
N GLY A 92 -15.34 3.60 -9.14
CA GLY A 92 -14.28 4.13 -9.99
C GLY A 92 -12.96 4.06 -9.25
N ARG A 93 -12.19 2.98 -9.39
CA ARG A 93 -10.75 3.00 -9.12
C ARG A 93 -10.09 3.91 -10.16
N ARG A 94 -10.27 5.22 -9.97
CA ARG A 94 -9.43 6.24 -10.58
C ARG A 94 -7.99 5.85 -10.27
N ALA A 95 -7.10 5.99 -11.26
CA ALA A 95 -5.67 6.06 -11.01
C ALA A 95 -5.45 7.06 -9.86
N ARG A 96 -5.28 6.53 -8.65
CA ARG A 96 -5.22 7.33 -7.43
C ARG A 96 -3.89 8.07 -7.51
N PRO A 97 -3.87 9.40 -7.36
CA PRO A 97 -2.63 10.14 -7.43
C PRO A 97 -1.66 9.54 -6.41
N ALA A 98 -0.44 9.22 -6.86
CA ALA A 98 0.62 8.80 -5.96
C ALA A 98 0.74 9.86 -4.87
N TRP A 99 0.49 9.46 -3.62
CA TRP A 99 0.45 10.41 -2.51
C TRP A 99 1.79 11.15 -2.44
N PRO A 100 1.80 12.50 -2.39
CA PRO A 100 3.05 13.25 -2.36
C PRO A 100 3.92 12.78 -1.19
N ARG A 101 5.21 12.56 -1.43
CA ARG A 101 6.15 12.21 -0.36
C ARG A 101 6.68 13.48 0.31
N GLY A 102 7.20 13.33 1.53
CA GLY A 102 7.79 14.45 2.29
C GLY A 102 6.75 15.44 2.81
N VAL A 103 7.11 16.73 2.84
CA VAL A 103 6.34 17.81 3.47
C VAL A 103 4.94 17.97 2.86
N GLU A 104 4.81 17.80 1.54
CA GLU A 104 3.52 17.91 0.84
C GLU A 104 2.54 16.81 1.25
N GLY A 105 3.02 15.58 1.43
CA GLY A 105 2.20 14.47 1.94
C GLY A 105 1.74 14.69 3.37
N ARG A 106 2.61 15.27 4.20
CA ARG A 106 2.31 15.58 5.61
C ARG A 106 1.29 16.72 5.73
N ARG A 107 1.35 17.73 4.85
CA ARG A 107 0.32 18.77 4.72
C ARG A 107 -1.03 18.18 4.33
N MET A 108 -1.07 17.32 3.32
CA MET A 108 -2.31 16.68 2.87
C MET A 108 -2.94 15.79 3.97
N VAL A 109 -2.12 15.08 4.74
CA VAL A 109 -2.58 14.31 5.91
C VAL A 109 -3.12 15.24 7.00
N ALA A 110 -2.47 16.37 7.25
CA ALA A 110 -2.93 17.35 8.24
C ALA A 110 -4.26 18.00 7.82
N GLU A 111 -4.41 18.34 6.55
CA GLU A 111 -5.65 18.90 5.98
C GLU A 111 -6.83 17.94 6.16
N GLU A 112 -6.66 16.67 5.78
CA GLU A 112 -7.70 15.65 5.93
C GLU A 112 -8.07 15.43 7.40
N TYR A 113 -7.05 15.31 8.26
CA TYR A 113 -7.25 15.16 9.70
C TYR A 113 -8.05 16.31 10.30
N LEU A 114 -7.68 17.56 9.95
CA LEU A 114 -8.37 18.76 10.46
C LEU A 114 -9.77 18.92 9.86
N ALA A 115 -9.97 18.54 8.58
CA ALA A 115 -11.29 18.55 7.95
C ALA A 115 -12.25 17.59 8.68
N ALA A 116 -11.82 16.36 8.93
CA ALA A 116 -12.59 15.39 9.69
C ALA A 116 -12.88 15.88 11.12
N GLN A 117 -11.87 16.47 11.78
CA GLN A 117 -12.03 17.01 13.13
C GLN A 117 -13.05 18.15 13.20
N ARG A 118 -13.05 19.07 12.22
CA ARG A 118 -14.04 20.16 12.13
C ARG A 118 -15.45 19.62 11.87
N SER A 119 -15.56 18.55 11.11
CA SER A 119 -16.83 17.90 10.77
C SER A 119 -17.31 16.89 11.84
N GLY A 120 -16.54 16.65 12.90
CA GLY A 120 -16.89 15.72 13.98
C GLY A 120 -16.75 14.23 13.63
N TYR A 121 -16.08 13.88 12.54
CA TYR A 121 -15.79 12.50 12.14
C TYR A 121 -14.48 11.99 12.74
N ASP A 122 -14.27 10.67 12.75
CA ASP A 122 -13.00 10.07 13.17
C ASP A 122 -11.86 10.50 12.23
N PRO A 123 -10.90 11.32 12.69
CA PRO A 123 -9.83 11.84 11.85
C PRO A 123 -8.85 10.75 11.39
N VAL A 124 -8.70 9.67 12.16
CA VAL A 124 -7.82 8.55 11.77
C VAL A 124 -8.46 7.78 10.62
N LEU A 125 -9.76 7.54 10.69
CA LEU A 125 -10.50 6.88 9.62
C LEU A 125 -10.52 7.73 8.35
N ALA A 126 -10.70 9.04 8.46
CA ALA A 126 -10.64 9.95 7.30
C ALA A 126 -9.28 9.88 6.60
N VAL A 127 -8.17 9.92 7.35
CA VAL A 127 -6.83 9.74 6.79
C VAL A 127 -6.67 8.35 6.14
N MET A 128 -7.17 7.28 6.78
CA MET A 128 -7.14 5.93 6.18
C MET A 128 -7.89 5.90 4.84
N CYS A 129 -9.08 6.49 4.77
CA CYS A 129 -9.88 6.56 3.55
C CYS A 129 -9.18 7.41 2.48
N ALA A 130 -8.60 8.56 2.86
CA ALA A 130 -7.95 9.50 1.95
C ALA A 130 -6.59 9.04 1.44
N THR A 131 -5.83 8.27 2.22
CA THR A 131 -4.52 7.74 1.80
C THR A 131 -4.55 6.28 1.35
N GLY A 132 -5.57 5.51 1.72
CA GLY A 132 -5.66 4.07 1.46
C GLY A 132 -4.74 3.22 2.32
N HIS A 133 -4.21 3.77 3.41
CA HIS A 133 -3.24 3.07 4.24
C HIS A 133 -3.92 2.39 5.43
N SER A 134 -3.28 1.34 5.94
CA SER A 134 -3.69 0.70 7.18
C SER A 134 -3.70 1.70 8.36
N ARG A 135 -4.47 1.38 9.40
CA ARG A 135 -4.58 2.21 10.61
C ARG A 135 -3.22 2.57 11.21
N ARG A 136 -2.31 1.59 11.32
CA ARG A 136 -0.95 1.79 11.87
C ARG A 136 -0.16 2.81 11.04
N LYS A 137 -0.20 2.70 9.71
CA LYS A 137 0.52 3.60 8.81
C LYS A 137 -0.09 5.00 8.76
N SER A 138 -1.42 5.10 8.80
CA SER A 138 -2.12 6.38 8.94
C SER A 138 -1.75 7.10 10.24
N LEU A 139 -1.62 6.39 11.36
CA LEU A 139 -1.15 6.95 12.62
C LEU A 139 0.31 7.46 12.56
N ARG A 140 1.20 6.76 11.84
CA ARG A 140 2.58 7.22 11.60
C ARG A 140 2.62 8.50 10.76
N LEU A 141 1.80 8.60 9.71
CA LEU A 141 1.67 9.82 8.91
C LEU A 141 1.16 11.01 9.72
N ILE A 142 0.15 10.78 10.57
CA ILE A 142 -0.37 11.81 11.48
C ILE A 142 0.70 12.22 12.51
N ALA A 143 1.53 11.29 12.99
CA ALA A 143 2.64 11.61 13.88
C ALA A 143 3.69 12.49 13.18
N GLY A 144 4.12 12.12 11.97
CA GLY A 144 5.05 12.95 11.19
C GLY A 144 4.51 14.34 10.87
N ALA A 145 3.20 14.48 10.61
CA ALA A 145 2.57 15.79 10.43
C ALA A 145 2.54 16.62 11.73
N ARG A 146 2.47 15.98 12.90
CA ARG A 146 2.62 16.66 14.20
C ARG A 146 4.05 17.12 14.44
N ASP A 147 5.03 16.30 14.10
CA ASP A 147 6.45 16.63 14.28
C ASP A 147 6.86 17.84 13.41
N GLU A 148 6.20 18.04 12.27
CA GLU A 148 6.33 19.25 11.44
C GLU A 148 5.52 20.46 11.92
N GLY A 149 4.76 20.33 13.01
CA GLY A 149 3.91 21.40 13.55
C GLY A 149 2.65 21.68 12.73
N LEU A 150 2.28 20.81 11.79
CA LEU A 150 1.07 20.96 10.96
C LEU A 150 -0.22 20.57 11.71
N LEU A 151 -0.08 19.79 12.78
CA LEU A 151 -1.17 19.37 13.64
C LEU A 151 -0.90 19.78 15.08
N GLY A 152 -1.95 20.22 15.78
CA GLY A 152 -1.87 20.54 17.20
C GLY A 152 -1.40 19.35 18.04
N PRO A 153 -0.69 19.60 19.15
CA PRO A 153 -0.39 18.56 20.13
C PRO A 153 -1.68 17.85 20.56
N ARG A 154 -1.60 16.55 20.83
CA ARG A 154 -2.70 15.83 21.48
C ARG A 154 -3.04 16.62 22.74
N HIS A 155 -4.30 17.02 22.87
CA HIS A 155 -4.76 17.87 23.97
C HIS A 155 -4.11 17.42 25.27
N ALA A 156 -3.29 18.28 25.86
CA ALA A 156 -2.88 18.15 27.24
C ALA A 156 -4.17 18.29 28.05
N ARG A 157 -4.78 17.16 28.41
CA ARG A 157 -5.81 17.17 29.43
C ARG A 157 -5.08 17.42 30.75
N ARG A 158 -5.41 18.59 31.30
CA ARG A 158 -5.32 18.95 32.72
C ARG A 158 -5.86 17.84 33.62
#